data_AF-A0A973GGC9-F1
#
_entry.id   AF-A0A973GGC9-F1
#
_cell.length_a   1.000
_cell.length_b   1.000
_cell.length_c   1.000
_cell.angle_alpha   90.00
_cell.angle_beta   90.00
_cell.angle_gamma   90.00
#
_symmetry.space_group_name_H-M   'P 1'
#
loop_
_entity.id
_entity.type
_entity.pdbx_description
1 polymer ?
#
loop_
_entity_poly.entity_id
_entity_poly.type
_entity_poly.pdbx_seq_one_letter_code
_entity_poly.pdbx_strand_id
1 'polypeptide(L)'
;MMRFLTTLVFLAAAGGVFFAFTTNHYDTVRELQAEQKELTAASEKMRELNEMRSDLLSRYNAFSQEDLERLEKALPDNVDNVKLVRDIDGIAARYDMTVRNIMIQLGGETPGIISSGDKTYGSLTLSFAVSGPYKTFVNFLRDLERSLRIVDVIDVSFNAEEKDLYEYTVTLRTYWLK
;
A
#
# COMPACT_ATOMS: atom_id res chain seq x y z
N MET A 1 11.12 85.34 -7.19
CA MET A 1 11.21 84.16 -6.28
C MET A 1 9.86 83.48 -6.00
N MET A 2 8.77 84.22 -5.74
CA MET A 2 7.48 83.62 -5.34
C MET A 2 6.81 82.71 -6.40
N ARG A 3 7.00 82.99 -7.70
CA ARG A 3 6.45 82.16 -8.80
C ARG A 3 7.14 80.81 -8.99
N PHE A 4 8.44 80.72 -8.68
CA PHE A 4 9.19 79.45 -8.76
C PHE A 4 8.75 78.49 -7.64
N LEU A 5 8.49 79.04 -6.45
CA LEU A 5 8.05 78.28 -5.29
C LEU A 5 6.64 77.69 -5.49
N THR A 6 5.72 78.44 -6.10
CA THR A 6 4.38 77.93 -6.40
C THR A 6 4.42 76.83 -7.47
N THR A 7 5.21 76.97 -8.53
CA THR A 7 5.36 75.91 -9.54
C THR A 7 5.99 74.65 -8.95
N LEU A 8 6.95 74.79 -8.04
CA LEU A 8 7.62 73.66 -7.38
C LEU A 8 6.67 72.90 -6.42
N VAL A 9 5.80 73.63 -5.70
CA VAL A 9 4.75 73.02 -4.86
C VAL A 9 3.71 72.28 -5.71
N PHE A 10 3.27 72.86 -6.84
CA PHE A 10 2.33 72.19 -7.74
C PHE A 10 2.94 70.94 -8.40
N LEU A 11 4.22 70.96 -8.75
CA LEU A 11 4.92 69.80 -9.28
C LEU A 11 5.05 68.68 -8.23
N ALA A 12 5.39 69.05 -6.99
CA ALA A 12 5.46 68.12 -5.86
C ALA A 12 4.08 67.52 -5.52
N ALA A 13 3.02 68.33 -5.57
CA ALA A 13 1.65 67.88 -5.36
C ALA A 13 1.19 66.91 -6.47
N ALA A 14 1.50 67.21 -7.74
CA ALA A 14 1.19 66.32 -8.86
C ALA A 14 1.95 64.98 -8.75
N GLY A 15 3.23 65.02 -8.40
CA GLY A 15 4.02 63.81 -8.14
C GLY A 15 3.50 63.00 -6.95
N GLY A 16 3.08 63.68 -5.88
CA GLY A 16 2.50 63.05 -4.69
C GLY A 16 1.17 62.34 -4.98
N VAL A 17 0.26 62.97 -5.73
CA VAL A 17 -1.00 62.35 -6.14
C VAL A 17 -0.77 61.20 -7.12
N PHE A 18 0.14 61.37 -8.08
CA PHE A 18 0.50 60.32 -9.03
C PHE A 18 1.09 59.10 -8.31
N PHE A 19 2.01 59.32 -7.36
CA PHE A 19 2.60 58.23 -6.59
C PHE A 19 1.56 57.57 -5.69
N ALA A 20 0.78 58.34 -4.92
CA ALA A 20 -0.23 57.79 -4.01
C ALA A 20 -1.34 56.99 -4.72
N PHE A 21 -1.76 57.43 -5.91
CA PHE A 21 -2.79 56.71 -6.68
C PHE A 21 -2.21 55.51 -7.44
N THR A 22 -1.01 55.64 -8.02
CA THR A 22 -0.36 54.57 -8.81
C THR A 22 0.15 53.43 -7.95
N THR A 23 0.74 53.70 -6.78
CA THR A 23 1.26 52.63 -5.91
C THR A 23 0.13 51.77 -5.35
N ASN A 24 -0.97 52.39 -4.90
CA ASN A 24 -2.10 51.65 -4.33
C ASN A 24 -2.75 50.71 -5.37
N HIS A 25 -2.93 51.18 -6.61
CA HIS A 25 -3.45 50.32 -7.68
C HIS A 25 -2.47 49.22 -8.10
N TYR A 26 -1.17 49.51 -8.10
CA TYR A 26 -0.15 48.50 -8.42
C TYR A 26 -0.09 47.38 -7.37
N ASP A 27 -0.21 47.73 -6.10
CA ASP A 27 -0.23 46.77 -4.99
C ASP A 27 -1.48 45.88 -5.04
N THR A 28 -2.67 46.45 -5.30
CA THR A 28 -3.91 45.66 -5.50
C THR A 28 -3.82 44.71 -6.69
N VAL A 29 -3.27 45.16 -7.83
CA VAL A 29 -3.09 44.31 -9.01
C VAL A 29 -2.11 43.18 -8.72
N ARG A 30 -1.03 43.45 -7.97
CA ARG A 30 -0.05 42.44 -7.57
C ARG A 30 -0.65 41.39 -6.63
N GLU A 31 -1.50 41.81 -5.69
CA GLU A 31 -2.22 40.91 -4.78
C GLU A 31 -3.21 40.02 -5.54
N LEU A 32 -4.02 40.60 -6.43
CA LEU A 32 -4.95 39.85 -7.29
C LEU A 32 -4.23 38.88 -8.23
N GLN A 33 -3.05 39.25 -8.75
CA GLN A 33 -2.23 38.35 -9.55
C GLN A 33 -1.64 37.19 -8.73
N ALA A 34 -1.29 37.44 -7.45
CA ALA A 34 -0.82 36.38 -6.56
C ALA A 34 -1.96 35.39 -6.24
N GLU A 35 -3.16 35.89 -5.95
CA GLU A 35 -4.36 35.07 -5.72
C GLU A 35 -4.73 34.27 -6.97
N GLN A 36 -4.72 34.89 -8.15
CA GLN A 36 -4.97 34.20 -9.43
C GLN A 36 -3.95 33.07 -9.66
N LYS A 37 -2.67 33.30 -9.36
CA LYS A 37 -1.63 32.29 -9.50
C LYS A 37 -1.85 31.12 -8.54
N GLU A 38 -2.25 31.38 -7.30
CA GLU A 38 -2.58 30.35 -6.32
C GLU A 38 -3.78 29.51 -6.76
N LEU A 39 -4.87 30.17 -7.18
CA LEU A 39 -6.08 29.51 -7.70
C LEU A 39 -5.79 28.66 -8.95
N THR A 40 -4.93 29.15 -9.84
CA THR A 40 -4.52 28.42 -11.05
C THR A 40 -3.69 27.18 -10.67
N ALA A 41 -2.74 27.32 -9.74
CA ALA A 41 -1.94 26.20 -9.25
C ALA A 41 -2.78 25.14 -8.52
N ALA A 42 -3.79 25.55 -7.75
CA ALA A 42 -4.75 24.63 -7.12
C ALA A 42 -5.59 23.90 -8.17
N SER A 43 -6.04 24.60 -9.21
CA SER A 43 -6.82 24.01 -10.31
C SER A 43 -6.01 23.00 -11.11
N GLU A 44 -4.73 23.28 -11.36
CA GLU A 44 -3.83 22.36 -12.05
C GLU A 44 -3.59 21.08 -11.23
N LYS A 45 -3.37 21.21 -9.92
CA LYS A 45 -3.29 20.06 -9.00
C LYS A 45 -4.58 19.24 -8.98
N MET A 46 -5.75 19.89 -8.97
CA MET A 46 -7.02 19.17 -9.04
C MET A 46 -7.19 18.41 -10.36
N ARG A 47 -6.71 18.96 -11.48
CA ARG A 47 -6.71 18.26 -12.76
C ARG A 47 -5.82 17.02 -12.73
N GLU A 48 -4.60 17.16 -12.23
CA GLU A 48 -3.65 16.04 -12.08
C GLU A 48 -4.23 14.92 -11.19
N LEU A 49 -4.86 15.27 -10.07
CA LEU A 49 -5.53 14.31 -9.19
C LEU A 49 -6.70 13.60 -9.88
N ASN A 50 -7.49 14.32 -10.69
CA ASN A 50 -8.59 13.72 -11.43
C ASN A 50 -8.09 12.79 -12.55
N GLU A 51 -7.00 13.13 -13.23
CA GLU A 51 -6.37 12.27 -14.23
C GLU A 51 -5.84 10.98 -13.59
N MET A 52 -5.11 11.09 -12.48
CA MET A 52 -4.66 9.92 -11.70
C MET A 52 -5.84 9.06 -11.24
N ARG A 53 -6.89 9.68 -10.69
CA ARG A 53 -8.10 8.97 -10.26
C ARG A 53 -8.77 8.25 -11.43
N SER A 54 -8.87 8.89 -12.60
CA SER A 54 -9.47 8.30 -13.79
C SER A 54 -8.64 7.13 -14.31
N ASP A 55 -7.32 7.22 -14.30
CA ASP A 55 -6.42 6.11 -14.65
C ASP A 55 -6.58 4.93 -13.69
N LEU A 56 -6.57 5.19 -12.37
CA LEU A 56 -6.78 4.15 -11.36
C LEU A 56 -8.16 3.50 -11.49
N LEU A 57 -9.21 4.28 -11.72
CA LEU A 57 -10.57 3.75 -11.95
C LEU A 57 -10.65 2.96 -13.24
N SER A 58 -9.99 3.40 -14.32
CA SER A 58 -9.95 2.65 -15.57
C SER A 58 -9.25 1.31 -15.39
N ARG A 59 -8.15 1.27 -14.63
CA ARG A 59 -7.44 0.02 -14.30
C ARG A 59 -8.28 -0.86 -13.39
N TYR A 60 -8.92 -0.30 -12.37
CA TYR A 60 -9.82 -1.02 -11.47
C TYR A 60 -10.99 -1.65 -12.22
N ASN A 61 -11.66 -0.88 -13.09
CA ASN A 61 -12.78 -1.35 -13.91
C ASN A 61 -12.35 -2.30 -15.04
N ALA A 62 -11.06 -2.40 -15.35
CA ALA A 62 -10.54 -3.39 -16.28
C ALA A 62 -10.46 -4.79 -15.66
N PHE A 63 -10.45 -4.90 -14.33
CA PHE A 63 -10.59 -6.19 -13.64
C PHE A 63 -12.06 -6.60 -13.59
N SER A 64 -12.34 -7.87 -13.89
CA SER A 64 -13.69 -8.41 -13.69
C SER A 64 -14.00 -8.52 -12.19
N GLN A 65 -15.29 -8.49 -11.83
CA GLN A 65 -15.71 -8.66 -10.43
C GLN A 65 -15.23 -9.99 -9.84
N GLU A 66 -15.17 -11.05 -10.66
CA GLU A 66 -14.65 -12.36 -10.27
C GLU A 66 -13.13 -12.31 -9.98
N ASP A 67 -12.36 -11.61 -10.81
CA ASP A 67 -10.93 -11.46 -10.61
C ASP A 67 -10.60 -10.63 -9.35
N LEU A 68 -11.41 -9.60 -9.06
CA LEU A 68 -11.31 -8.81 -7.83
C LEU A 68 -11.57 -9.67 -6.58
N GLU A 69 -12.62 -10.49 -6.59
CA GLU A 69 -12.90 -11.41 -5.49
C GLU A 69 -11.80 -12.47 -5.30
N ARG A 70 -11.17 -12.93 -6.38
CA ARG A 70 -10.04 -13.86 -6.32
C ARG A 70 -8.78 -13.16 -5.81
N LEU A 71 -8.54 -11.92 -6.19
CA LEU A 71 -7.41 -11.11 -5.75
C LEU A 71 -7.51 -10.80 -4.25
N GLU A 72 -8.68 -10.40 -3.75
CA GLU A 72 -8.92 -10.16 -2.32
C GLU A 72 -8.69 -11.43 -1.49
N LYS A 73 -9.07 -12.60 -2.03
CA LYS A 73 -8.77 -13.90 -1.39
C LYS A 73 -7.28 -14.24 -1.44
N ALA A 74 -6.59 -13.89 -2.52
CA ALA A 74 -5.18 -14.20 -2.71
C ALA A 74 -4.26 -13.35 -1.84
N LEU A 75 -4.64 -12.10 -1.66
CA LEU A 75 -3.83 -11.07 -1.05
C LEU A 75 -4.71 -10.19 -0.16
N PRO A 76 -5.09 -10.70 1.03
CA PRO A 76 -6.02 -10.01 1.91
C PRO A 76 -5.39 -8.74 2.50
N ASP A 77 -6.25 -7.77 2.84
CA ASP A 77 -5.85 -6.49 3.46
C ASP A 77 -5.37 -6.64 4.91
N ASN A 78 -5.61 -7.80 5.53
CA ASN A 78 -5.18 -8.09 6.89
C ASN A 78 -4.73 -9.55 7.09
N VAL A 79 -3.92 -9.75 8.13
CA VAL A 79 -3.45 -11.07 8.51
C VAL A 79 -4.43 -11.72 9.47
N ASP A 80 -5.39 -12.48 8.92
CA ASP A 80 -6.14 -13.44 9.73
C ASP A 80 -5.37 -14.76 9.83
N ASN A 81 -4.55 -14.86 10.87
CA ASN A 81 -3.78 -16.06 11.23
C ASN A 81 -4.68 -17.27 11.48
N VAL A 82 -5.86 -17.05 12.07
CA VAL A 82 -6.79 -18.14 12.42
C VAL A 82 -7.39 -18.74 11.15
N LYS A 83 -7.75 -17.88 10.19
CA LYS A 83 -8.23 -18.31 8.88
C LYS A 83 -7.17 -19.10 8.12
N LEU A 84 -5.91 -18.65 8.12
CA LEU A 84 -4.79 -19.37 7.48
C LEU A 84 -4.63 -20.78 8.06
N VAL A 85 -4.63 -20.90 9.39
CA VAL A 85 -4.51 -22.20 10.05
C VAL A 85 -5.70 -23.10 9.71
N ARG A 86 -6.92 -22.57 9.71
CA ARG A 86 -8.12 -23.33 9.34
C ARG A 86 -8.09 -23.79 7.89
N ASP A 87 -7.61 -22.97 6.97
CA ASP A 87 -7.52 -23.32 5.56
C ASP A 87 -6.53 -24.48 5.36
N ILE A 88 -5.37 -24.44 6.02
CA ILE A 88 -4.35 -25.52 5.96
C ILE A 88 -4.89 -26.80 6.61
N ASP A 89 -5.55 -26.69 7.76
CA ASP A 89 -6.19 -27.83 8.42
C ASP A 89 -7.29 -28.44 7.56
N GLY A 90 -8.09 -27.61 6.88
CA GLY A 90 -9.10 -28.05 5.93
C GLY A 90 -8.53 -28.77 4.70
N ILE A 91 -7.34 -28.38 4.21
CA ILE A 91 -6.65 -29.10 3.14
C ILE A 91 -6.07 -30.42 3.67
N ALA A 92 -5.43 -30.41 4.84
CA ALA A 92 -4.86 -31.61 5.47
C ALA A 92 -5.93 -32.66 5.78
N ALA A 93 -7.10 -32.25 6.27
CA ALA A 93 -8.23 -33.11 6.57
C ALA A 93 -8.77 -33.87 5.36
N ARG A 94 -8.64 -33.33 4.13
CA ARG A 94 -9.03 -34.05 2.89
C ARG A 94 -8.15 -35.27 2.60
N TYR A 95 -6.98 -35.30 3.23
CA TYR A 95 -5.96 -36.32 3.06
C TYR A 95 -5.79 -37.18 4.32
N ASP A 96 -6.76 -37.13 5.25
CA ASP A 96 -6.71 -37.80 6.56
C ASP A 96 -5.46 -37.42 7.40
N MET A 97 -4.87 -36.25 7.11
CA MET A 97 -3.73 -35.71 7.86
C MET A 97 -4.22 -34.67 8.86
N THR A 98 -3.57 -34.58 10.01
CA THR A 98 -3.85 -33.56 11.02
C THR A 98 -2.66 -32.63 11.17
N VAL A 99 -2.93 -31.32 11.18
CA VAL A 99 -1.91 -30.30 11.40
C VAL A 99 -1.61 -30.19 12.89
N ARG A 100 -0.33 -30.21 13.26
CA ARG A 100 0.17 -30.12 14.64
C ARG A 100 1.31 -29.11 14.71
N ASN A 101 1.72 -28.76 15.94
CA ASN A 101 2.92 -27.94 16.21
C ASN A 101 2.96 -26.63 15.42
N ILE A 102 1.82 -25.94 15.36
CA ILE A 102 1.70 -24.70 14.60
C ILE A 102 2.49 -23.58 15.30
N MET A 103 3.49 -23.03 14.63
CA MET A 103 4.28 -21.90 15.06
C MET A 103 4.13 -20.75 14.06
N ILE A 104 3.76 -19.57 14.57
CA ILE A 104 3.55 -18.36 13.77
C ILE A 104 4.63 -17.35 14.12
N GLN A 105 5.39 -16.91 13.13
CA GLN A 105 6.40 -15.87 13.24
C GLN A 105 6.05 -14.74 12.27
N LEU A 106 5.72 -13.57 12.80
CA LEU A 106 5.52 -12.37 11.99
C LEU A 106 6.85 -11.99 11.34
N GLY A 107 6.87 -12.01 10.01
CA GLY A 107 8.05 -11.73 9.21
C GLY A 107 8.24 -10.23 9.06
N GLY A 108 9.24 -9.71 9.78
CA GLY A 108 9.66 -8.32 9.67
C GLY A 108 8.87 -7.39 10.57
N GLU A 109 9.11 -7.48 11.87
CA GLU A 109 9.33 -6.35 12.79
C GLU A 109 9.46 -6.97 14.18
N THR A 110 10.69 -7.02 14.70
CA THR A 110 10.86 -6.97 16.15
C THR A 110 10.12 -5.73 16.64
N PRO A 111 9.26 -5.81 17.69
CA PRO A 111 8.62 -4.62 18.24
C PRO A 111 9.73 -3.67 18.71
N GLY A 112 9.98 -2.59 17.96
CA GLY A 112 11.00 -1.58 18.31
C GLY A 112 12.14 -1.35 17.32
N ILE A 113 12.20 -2.00 16.16
CA ILE A 113 13.12 -1.60 15.08
C ILE A 113 12.30 -1.29 13.83
N ILE A 114 12.07 0.00 13.60
CA ILE A 114 11.59 0.53 12.33
C ILE A 114 12.69 0.22 11.31
N SER A 115 12.56 -0.92 10.63
CA SER A 115 13.34 -1.22 9.45
C SER A 115 12.94 -0.18 8.40
N SER A 116 13.89 0.67 8.00
CA SER A 116 13.83 1.64 6.90
C SER A 116 13.70 0.95 5.53
N GLY A 117 12.76 0.03 5.41
CA GLY A 117 12.47 -0.74 4.21
C GLY A 117 11.06 -0.42 3.78
N ASP A 118 10.95 0.30 2.68
CA ASP A 118 9.77 0.76 1.95
C ASP A 118 8.95 -0.41 1.36
N LYS A 119 8.68 -1.43 2.17
CA LYS A 119 7.92 -2.61 1.75
C LYS A 119 6.44 -2.32 1.93
N THR A 120 5.74 -2.19 0.81
CA THR A 120 4.28 -2.06 0.70
C THR A 120 3.52 -3.34 1.10
N TYR A 121 4.22 -4.36 1.59
CA TYR A 121 3.67 -5.65 1.95
C TYR A 121 4.26 -6.17 3.26
N GLY A 122 3.46 -6.90 4.03
CA GLY A 122 3.91 -7.68 5.18
C GLY A 122 4.11 -9.16 4.82
N SER A 123 4.86 -9.88 5.65
CA SER A 123 5.09 -11.32 5.48
C SER A 123 4.91 -12.09 6.79
N LEU A 124 4.41 -13.32 6.72
CA LEU A 124 4.15 -14.18 7.87
C LEU A 124 4.78 -15.52 7.58
N THR A 125 5.66 -15.97 8.48
CA THR A 125 6.20 -17.31 8.42
C THR A 125 5.39 -18.21 9.34
N LEU A 126 4.89 -19.33 8.81
CA LEU A 126 4.13 -20.35 9.52
C LEU A 126 4.88 -21.67 9.43
N SER A 127 5.13 -22.31 10.56
CA SER A 127 5.68 -23.67 10.60
C SER A 127 4.65 -24.61 11.22
N PHE A 128 4.50 -25.82 10.69
CA PHE A 128 3.60 -26.83 11.22
C PHE A 128 4.09 -28.24 10.88
N ALA A 129 3.60 -29.23 11.61
CA ALA A 129 3.85 -30.65 11.38
C ALA A 129 2.60 -31.36 10.87
N VAL A 130 2.76 -32.27 9.90
CA VAL A 130 1.74 -33.20 9.42
C VAL A 130 2.30 -34.62 9.36
N SER A 131 1.46 -35.62 9.59
CA SER A 131 1.87 -37.03 9.55
C SER A 131 1.09 -37.80 8.49
N GLY A 132 1.78 -38.58 7.67
CA GLY A 132 1.15 -39.43 6.67
C GLY A 132 2.13 -40.13 5.73
N PRO A 133 1.63 -40.96 4.80
CA PRO A 133 2.46 -41.56 3.76
C PRO A 133 2.98 -40.50 2.77
N TYR A 134 4.15 -40.75 2.19
CA TYR A 134 4.80 -39.82 1.26
C TYR A 134 3.91 -39.39 0.09
N LYS A 135 3.19 -40.34 -0.51
CA LYS A 135 2.30 -40.07 -1.65
C LYS A 135 1.18 -39.09 -1.27
N THR A 136 0.63 -39.23 -0.08
CA THR A 136 -0.43 -38.36 0.45
C THR A 136 0.12 -36.96 0.72
N PHE A 137 1.31 -36.86 1.31
CA PHE A 137 1.99 -35.59 1.54
C PHE A 137 2.27 -34.80 0.26
N VAL A 138 2.73 -35.47 -0.81
CA VAL A 138 2.97 -34.83 -2.11
C VAL A 138 1.67 -34.27 -2.70
N ASN A 139 0.54 -34.99 -2.57
CA ASN A 139 -0.76 -34.49 -3.04
C ASN A 139 -1.25 -33.30 -2.22
N PHE A 140 -1.05 -33.33 -0.91
CA PHE A 140 -1.32 -32.20 -0.04
C PHE A 140 -0.52 -30.94 -0.44
N LEU A 141 0.78 -31.07 -0.71
CA LEU A 141 1.59 -29.93 -1.16
C LEU A 141 1.11 -29.37 -2.52
N ARG A 142 0.67 -30.22 -3.45
CA ARG A 142 0.10 -29.76 -4.73
C ARG A 142 -1.20 -28.98 -4.55
N ASP A 143 -2.05 -29.40 -3.64
CA ASP A 143 -3.29 -28.68 -3.34
C ASP A 143 -3.02 -27.37 -2.57
N LEU A 144 -2.00 -27.38 -1.71
CA LEU A 144 -1.53 -26.18 -1.03
C LEU A 144 -0.97 -25.15 -2.03
N GLU A 145 -0.19 -25.59 -3.03
CA GLU A 145 0.33 -24.74 -4.11
C GLU A 145 -0.79 -24.17 -4.99
N ARG A 146 -1.87 -24.93 -5.20
CA ARG A 146 -3.06 -24.51 -5.96
C ARG A 146 -4.04 -23.66 -5.15
N SER A 147 -3.76 -23.43 -3.88
CA SER A 147 -4.57 -22.55 -3.05
C SER A 147 -4.59 -21.14 -3.61
N LEU A 148 -5.70 -20.43 -3.41
CA LEU A 148 -5.85 -19.05 -3.88
C LEU A 148 -4.89 -18.08 -3.20
N ARG A 149 -4.28 -18.44 -2.05
CA ARG A 149 -3.40 -17.57 -1.28
C ARG A 149 -1.95 -17.68 -1.74
N ILE A 150 -1.24 -16.56 -1.80
CA ILE A 150 0.21 -16.58 -2.09
C ILE A 150 0.94 -17.22 -0.92
N VAL A 151 1.54 -18.38 -1.18
CA VAL A 151 2.25 -19.20 -0.20
C VAL A 151 3.55 -19.70 -0.82
N ASP A 152 4.66 -19.43 -0.15
CA ASP A 152 5.98 -19.96 -0.49
C ASP A 152 6.37 -21.04 0.51
N VAL A 153 6.78 -22.22 0.05
CA VAL A 153 7.39 -23.25 0.89
C VAL A 153 8.87 -22.91 1.07
N ILE A 154 9.27 -22.58 2.31
CA ILE A 154 10.65 -22.21 2.65
C ILE A 154 11.49 -23.43 2.97
N ASP A 155 10.93 -24.33 3.79
CA ASP A 155 11.64 -25.48 4.31
C ASP A 155 10.68 -26.65 4.50
N VAL A 156 11.17 -27.85 4.20
CA VAL A 156 10.48 -29.11 4.48
C VAL A 156 11.50 -30.06 5.10
N SER A 157 11.28 -30.44 6.34
CA SER A 157 12.01 -31.49 7.02
C SER A 157 11.09 -32.68 7.26
N PHE A 158 11.65 -33.88 7.23
CA PHE A 158 10.89 -35.10 7.48
C PHE A 158 11.70 -36.08 8.30
N ASN A 159 11.02 -36.87 9.12
CA ASN A 159 11.61 -37.97 9.85
C ASN A 159 10.99 -39.29 9.40
N ALA A 160 11.84 -40.28 9.11
CA ALA A 160 11.42 -41.57 8.60
C ALA A 160 11.27 -42.58 9.75
N GLU A 161 10.05 -43.10 9.95
CA GLU A 161 9.79 -44.21 10.88
C GLU A 161 9.52 -45.52 10.11
N GLU A 162 9.62 -46.67 10.79
CA GLU A 162 9.50 -48.01 10.18
C GLU A 162 8.12 -48.29 9.53
N LYS A 163 7.09 -47.50 9.85
CA LYS A 163 5.68 -47.81 9.52
C LYS A 163 5.06 -46.91 8.44
N ASP A 164 5.74 -46.66 7.32
CA ASP A 164 5.19 -45.92 6.14
C ASP A 164 4.37 -44.65 6.49
N LEU A 165 4.69 -44.07 7.64
CA LEU A 165 4.02 -42.97 8.28
C LEU A 165 5.15 -42.03 8.69
N TYR A 166 5.23 -40.92 7.98
CA TYR A 166 6.30 -39.98 8.12
C TYR A 166 5.76 -38.71 8.74
N GLU A 167 6.53 -38.12 9.65
CA GLU A 167 6.24 -36.79 10.16
C GLU A 167 7.00 -35.77 9.32
N TYR A 168 6.25 -34.85 8.72
CA TYR A 168 6.76 -33.75 7.90
C TYR A 168 6.57 -32.44 8.66
N THR A 169 7.64 -31.69 8.84
CA THR A 169 7.57 -30.31 9.31
C THR A 169 7.76 -29.39 8.11
N VAL A 170 6.75 -28.55 7.85
CA VAL A 170 6.71 -27.63 6.71
C VAL A 170 6.73 -26.21 7.23
N THR A 171 7.62 -25.40 6.68
CA THR A 171 7.67 -23.95 6.92
C THR A 171 7.23 -23.22 5.66
N LEU A 172 6.17 -22.44 5.79
CA LEU A 172 5.57 -21.62 4.75
C LEU A 172 5.77 -20.14 5.04
N ARG A 173 5.77 -19.32 4.01
CA ARG A 173 5.61 -17.88 4.11
C ARG A 173 4.46 -17.39 3.25
N THR A 174 3.63 -16.52 3.82
CA THR A 174 2.54 -15.85 3.11
C THR A 174 2.68 -14.33 3.26
N TYR A 175 1.94 -13.58 2.43
CA TYR A 175 2.07 -12.14 2.27
C TYR A 175 0.71 -11.44 2.30
N TRP A 176 0.71 -10.16 2.70
CA TRP A 176 -0.47 -9.27 2.68
C TRP A 176 -0.03 -7.85 2.34
N LEU A 177 -0.95 -6.97 1.92
CA LEU A 177 -0.67 -5.55 1.67
C LEU A 177 -0.68 -4.75 2.97
N LYS A 178 0.29 -3.84 3.14
CA LYS A 178 0.32 -2.86 4.24
C LYS A 178 -0.56 -1.65 3.93
#